data_AF-A0A1E4JX80-F1
#
_entry.id   AF-A0A1E4JX80-F1
#
_cell.length_a   1.000
_cell.length_b   1.000
_cell.length_c   1.000
_cell.angle_alpha   90.00
_cell.angle_beta   90.00
_cell.angle_gamma   90.00
#
_symmetry.space_group_name_H-M   'P 1'
#
loop_
_entity.id
_entity.type
_entity.pdbx_description
1 polymer ?
#
loop_
_entity_poly.entity_id
_entity_poly.type
_entity_poly.pdbx_seq_one_letter_code
_entity_poly.pdbx_strand_id
1 'polypeptide(L)'
;MIRRIAQWAAGASLLLLTTLAFAANHVVTVGGGGNGFSPANLTIQAGDTVTFRNAGGFHDVTADDGSFRCSNSCASTSNPGGGAPNSSEWSQTLTFANAGTVPYYCTVHGAPGGIGMSGKIVVQGGPAFSIGSAVSGNWYNPAQSGHGFQLEKVNDTTVTAFWFTFDANGNQVWILGVGQIVDNRIEMQAVKSRGGRFPPNFDPTQITNPPWGTLTFTFTSCNAGSVSWTSVDPLFTASGTLALERVTSVQGTTCP
;
A
#
# COMPACT_ATOMS: atom_id res chain seq x y z
N MET A 1 -13.16 -0.47 -71.36
CA MET A 1 -13.81 -1.06 -70.16
C MET A 1 -12.71 -1.63 -69.26
N ILE A 2 -12.28 -0.91 -68.22
CA ILE A 2 -11.32 -1.41 -67.23
C ILE A 2 -11.98 -1.22 -65.86
N ARG A 3 -12.39 -2.31 -65.22
CA ARG A 3 -13.06 -2.32 -63.91
C ARG A 3 -12.02 -2.23 -62.80
N ARG A 4 -12.22 -1.26 -61.89
CA ARG A 4 -11.47 -1.06 -60.65
C ARG A 4 -11.81 -2.18 -59.66
N ILE A 5 -10.79 -2.79 -59.04
CA ILE A 5 -10.95 -3.66 -57.87
C ILE A 5 -10.52 -2.85 -56.65
N ALA A 6 -11.47 -2.46 -55.81
CA ALA A 6 -11.21 -1.86 -54.51
C ALA A 6 -11.05 -2.99 -53.49
N GLN A 7 -9.86 -3.10 -52.89
CA GLN A 7 -9.62 -4.00 -51.76
C GLN A 7 -10.11 -3.32 -50.48
N TRP A 8 -11.09 -3.93 -49.83
CA TRP A 8 -11.58 -3.54 -48.52
C TRP A 8 -10.68 -4.18 -47.45
N ALA A 9 -9.88 -3.38 -46.75
CA ALA A 9 -9.17 -3.82 -45.56
C ALA A 9 -10.17 -3.89 -44.39
N ALA A 10 -10.56 -5.09 -43.99
CA ALA A 10 -11.32 -5.31 -42.76
C ALA A 10 -10.38 -5.16 -41.56
N GLY A 11 -10.40 -3.99 -40.92
CA GLY A 11 -9.73 -3.77 -39.64
C GLY A 11 -10.48 -4.50 -38.53
N ALA A 12 -9.88 -5.54 -37.96
CA ALA A 12 -10.38 -6.18 -36.76
C ALA A 12 -10.05 -5.29 -35.54
N SER A 13 -11.03 -4.51 -35.09
CA SER A 13 -10.94 -3.79 -33.81
C SER A 13 -10.98 -4.79 -32.66
N LEU A 14 -9.83 -5.03 -32.03
CA LEU A 14 -9.71 -5.78 -30.79
C LEU A 14 -10.24 -4.90 -29.64
N LEU A 15 -11.48 -5.12 -29.22
CA LEU A 15 -12.02 -4.49 -28.00
C LEU A 15 -11.27 -5.07 -26.79
N LEU A 16 -10.37 -4.29 -26.19
CA LEU A 16 -9.89 -4.56 -24.84
C LEU A 16 -11.05 -4.35 -23.86
N LEU A 17 -11.61 -5.45 -23.35
CA LEU A 17 -12.47 -5.46 -22.18
C LEU A 17 -11.61 -5.16 -20.95
N THR A 18 -11.55 -3.90 -20.53
CA THR A 18 -11.00 -3.54 -19.22
C THR A 18 -11.98 -3.98 -18.14
N THR A 19 -11.63 -5.03 -17.40
CA THR A 19 -12.36 -5.39 -16.19
C THR A 19 -12.04 -4.35 -15.12
N LEU A 20 -12.97 -3.43 -14.86
CA LEU A 20 -12.93 -2.61 -13.66
C LEU A 20 -13.10 -3.54 -12.46
N ALA A 21 -12.02 -3.76 -11.70
CA ALA A 21 -12.10 -4.48 -10.44
C ALA A 21 -12.81 -3.57 -9.42
N PHE A 22 -14.10 -3.79 -9.24
CA PHE A 22 -14.85 -3.16 -8.14
C PHE A 22 -14.54 -3.90 -6.84
N ALA A 23 -14.42 -3.16 -5.74
CA ALA A 23 -14.36 -3.74 -4.39
C ALA A 23 -15.57 -4.65 -4.16
N ALA A 24 -15.33 -5.91 -3.78
CA ALA A 24 -16.38 -6.87 -3.52
C ALA A 24 -16.95 -6.69 -2.11
N ASN A 25 -18.24 -6.97 -1.94
CA ASN A 25 -18.84 -7.10 -0.62
C ASN A 25 -19.03 -8.58 -0.26
N HIS A 26 -18.58 -8.95 0.92
CA HIS A 26 -18.69 -10.30 1.48
C HIS A 26 -19.65 -10.28 2.67
N VAL A 27 -20.32 -11.40 2.95
CA VAL A 27 -21.28 -11.49 4.05
C VAL A 27 -20.81 -12.50 5.09
N VAL A 28 -20.77 -12.07 6.35
CA VAL A 28 -20.61 -12.94 7.52
C VAL A 28 -21.92 -12.95 8.30
N THR A 29 -22.55 -14.11 8.38
CA THR A 29 -23.71 -14.33 9.24
C THR A 29 -23.25 -14.50 10.68
N VAL A 30 -23.91 -13.78 11.59
CA VAL A 30 -23.69 -13.80 13.03
C VAL A 30 -24.88 -14.52 13.66
N GLY A 31 -24.63 -15.64 14.35
CA GLY A 31 -25.70 -16.41 15.00
C GLY A 31 -26.58 -17.22 14.03
N GLY A 32 -27.89 -17.25 14.27
CA GLY A 32 -28.89 -17.94 13.44
C GLY A 32 -28.96 -19.47 13.56
N GLY A 33 -27.88 -20.14 13.96
CA GLY A 33 -27.81 -21.59 14.21
C GLY A 33 -27.12 -21.98 15.53
N GLY A 34 -26.88 -21.01 16.41
CA GLY A 34 -26.08 -21.14 17.63
C GLY A 34 -25.07 -19.99 17.77
N ASN A 35 -24.10 -20.14 18.67
CA ASN A 35 -23.08 -19.12 18.92
C ASN A 35 -21.91 -19.26 17.94
N GLY A 36 -22.04 -18.69 16.73
CA GLY A 36 -21.01 -18.80 15.69
C GLY A 36 -21.07 -17.72 14.61
N PHE A 37 -19.98 -17.60 13.85
CA PHE A 37 -19.87 -16.78 12.64
C PHE A 37 -19.79 -17.69 11.41
N SER A 38 -20.49 -17.33 10.32
CA SER A 38 -20.51 -18.11 9.07
C SER A 38 -20.33 -17.21 7.84
N PRO A 39 -19.21 -17.33 7.10
CA PRO A 39 -18.04 -18.13 7.43
C PRO A 39 -17.27 -17.54 8.62
N ALA A 40 -16.69 -18.40 9.47
CA ALA A 40 -15.80 -17.95 10.56
C ALA A 40 -14.42 -17.50 10.03
N ASN A 41 -13.96 -18.08 8.91
CA ASN A 41 -12.74 -17.70 8.23
C ASN A 41 -13.08 -17.17 6.84
N LEU A 42 -12.80 -15.89 6.60
CA LEU A 42 -13.09 -15.23 5.33
C LEU A 42 -11.79 -14.68 4.74
N THR A 43 -11.58 -14.88 3.44
CA THR A 43 -10.47 -14.27 2.70
C THR A 43 -11.02 -13.28 1.70
N ILE A 44 -10.53 -12.05 1.72
CA ILE A 44 -10.98 -10.93 0.87
C ILE A 44 -9.78 -10.18 0.28
N GLN A 45 -10.01 -9.27 -0.67
CA GLN A 45 -8.98 -8.36 -1.17
C GLN A 45 -8.98 -7.02 -0.43
N ALA A 46 -7.83 -6.37 -0.35
CA ALA A 46 -7.72 -5.01 0.18
C ALA A 46 -8.63 -4.06 -0.62
N GLY A 47 -9.48 -3.33 0.09
CA GLY A 47 -10.52 -2.48 -0.47
C GLY A 47 -11.92 -3.11 -0.44
N ASP A 48 -12.04 -4.43 -0.28
CA ASP A 48 -13.34 -5.10 -0.13
C ASP A 48 -14.05 -4.67 1.16
N THR A 49 -15.36 -4.92 1.20
CA THR A 49 -16.19 -4.73 2.38
C THR A 49 -16.69 -6.06 2.94
N VAL A 50 -16.93 -6.11 4.25
CA VAL A 50 -17.61 -7.24 4.90
C VAL A 50 -18.86 -6.72 5.60
N THR A 51 -20.01 -7.24 5.20
CA THR A 51 -21.29 -7.08 5.89
C THR A 51 -21.46 -8.17 6.94
N PHE A 52 -21.47 -7.78 8.21
CA PHE A 52 -21.89 -8.65 9.30
C PHE A 52 -23.40 -8.54 9.48
N ARG A 53 -24.11 -9.65 9.41
CA ARG A 53 -25.57 -9.70 9.57
C ARG A 53 -25.96 -10.64 10.72
N ASN A 54 -26.63 -10.11 11.74
CA ASN A 54 -27.22 -10.93 12.79
C ASN A 54 -28.45 -11.67 12.28
N ALA A 55 -28.38 -13.01 12.26
CA ALA A 55 -29.49 -13.88 11.87
C ALA A 55 -30.26 -14.42 13.09
N GLY A 56 -29.97 -13.94 14.29
CA GLY A 56 -30.65 -14.27 15.53
C GLY A 56 -29.68 -14.60 16.67
N GLY A 57 -30.11 -14.31 17.90
CA GLY A 57 -29.30 -14.44 19.11
C GLY A 57 -28.73 -13.10 19.59
N PHE A 58 -28.13 -13.09 20.78
CA PHE A 58 -27.56 -11.89 21.41
C PHE A 58 -26.07 -11.77 21.07
N HIS A 59 -25.77 -10.97 20.05
CA HIS A 59 -24.43 -10.94 19.45
C HIS A 59 -23.96 -9.53 19.12
N ASP A 60 -22.64 -9.38 19.10
CA ASP A 60 -21.86 -8.32 18.46
C ASP A 60 -20.72 -8.95 17.63
N VAL A 61 -19.95 -8.10 16.96
CA VAL A 61 -18.67 -8.45 16.36
C VAL A 61 -17.63 -7.42 16.79
N THR A 62 -16.56 -7.88 17.43
CA THR A 62 -15.50 -7.03 17.99
C THR A 62 -14.14 -7.53 17.52
N ALA A 63 -13.30 -6.66 16.97
CA ALA A 63 -11.93 -7.00 16.61
C ALA A 63 -11.09 -7.25 17.87
N ASP A 64 -10.16 -8.20 17.82
CA ASP A 64 -9.27 -8.50 18.96
C ASP A 64 -8.40 -7.30 19.35
N ASP A 65 -8.02 -6.47 18.39
CA ASP A 65 -7.22 -5.25 18.60
C ASP A 65 -8.05 -4.02 19.00
N GLY A 66 -9.37 -4.17 19.11
CA GLY A 66 -10.30 -3.09 19.44
C GLY A 66 -10.56 -2.09 18.30
N SER A 67 -10.08 -2.34 17.08
CA SER A 67 -10.25 -1.44 15.93
C SER A 67 -11.72 -1.24 15.52
N PHE A 68 -12.59 -2.21 15.81
CA PHE A 68 -14.03 -2.04 15.68
C PHE A 68 -14.80 -2.87 16.70
N ARG A 69 -16.02 -2.44 16.97
CA ARG A 69 -17.07 -3.19 17.67
C ARG A 69 -18.41 -2.82 17.09
N CYS A 70 -19.18 -3.79 16.61
CA CYS A 70 -20.40 -3.55 15.84
C CYS A 70 -21.56 -4.47 16.23
N SER A 71 -22.77 -3.91 16.22
CA SER A 71 -24.06 -4.59 16.32
C SER A 71 -25.14 -3.77 15.59
N ASN A 72 -26.19 -3.29 16.24
CA ASN A 72 -27.14 -2.32 15.66
C ASN A 72 -26.49 -0.95 15.32
N SER A 73 -25.29 -0.70 15.82
CA SER A 73 -24.40 0.41 15.49
C SER A 73 -22.95 -0.06 15.62
N CYS A 74 -21.99 0.73 15.12
CA CYS A 74 -20.57 0.50 15.41
C CYS A 74 -20.04 1.54 16.41
N ALA A 75 -19.03 1.15 17.18
CA ALA A 75 -18.22 2.07 17.97
C ALA A 75 -17.47 3.03 17.05
N SER A 76 -17.49 4.32 17.39
CA SER A 76 -16.79 5.38 16.65
C SER A 76 -16.41 6.51 17.60
N THR A 77 -15.69 7.52 17.11
CA THR A 77 -15.39 8.74 17.91
C THR A 77 -16.66 9.47 18.36
N SER A 78 -17.71 9.48 17.53
CA SER A 78 -19.01 10.08 17.85
C SER A 78 -19.95 9.12 18.60
N ASN A 79 -19.63 7.82 18.65
CA ASN A 79 -20.38 6.79 19.33
C ASN A 79 -19.45 5.81 20.06
N PRO A 80 -18.71 6.24 21.10
CA PRO A 80 -17.69 5.40 21.74
C PRO A 80 -18.27 4.17 22.46
N GLY A 81 -19.56 4.19 22.83
CA GLY A 81 -20.27 3.06 23.42
C GLY A 81 -20.95 2.13 22.40
N GLY A 82 -20.76 2.38 21.10
CA GLY A 82 -21.42 1.64 20.03
C GLY A 82 -21.09 0.15 20.00
N GLY A 83 -21.96 -0.60 19.32
CA GLY A 83 -21.75 -2.03 19.06
C GLY A 83 -21.92 -2.96 20.27
N ALA A 84 -22.64 -2.55 21.31
CA ALA A 84 -23.03 -3.47 22.39
C ALA A 84 -23.84 -4.66 21.84
N PRO A 85 -23.62 -5.90 22.33
CA PRO A 85 -24.38 -7.06 21.89
C PRO A 85 -25.89 -6.80 21.88
N ASN A 86 -26.55 -7.27 20.83
CA ASN A 86 -27.96 -6.97 20.61
C ASN A 86 -28.69 -8.18 20.02
N SER A 87 -29.94 -8.39 20.45
CA SER A 87 -30.80 -9.49 19.99
C SER A 87 -31.68 -9.15 18.79
N SER A 88 -31.83 -7.86 18.47
CA SER A 88 -32.51 -7.41 17.26
C SER A 88 -31.71 -7.79 16.01
N GLU A 89 -32.39 -7.93 14.88
CA GLU A 89 -31.72 -8.03 13.58
C GLU A 89 -30.93 -6.74 13.32
N TRP A 90 -29.67 -6.90 12.94
CA TRP A 90 -28.79 -5.80 12.59
C TRP A 90 -27.84 -6.21 11.48
N SER A 91 -27.37 -5.21 10.74
CA SER A 91 -26.43 -5.38 9.64
C SER A 91 -25.45 -4.20 9.62
N GLN A 92 -24.15 -4.48 9.62
CA GLN A 92 -23.10 -3.46 9.54
C GLN A 92 -22.08 -3.85 8.48
N THR A 93 -21.68 -2.89 7.66
CA THR A 93 -20.69 -3.08 6.60
C THR A 93 -19.42 -2.31 6.93
N LEU A 94 -18.28 -3.01 6.97
CA LEU A 94 -16.97 -2.44 7.23
C LEU A 94 -16.07 -2.59 5.99
N THR A 95 -15.24 -1.59 5.72
CA THR A 95 -14.23 -1.63 4.64
C THR A 95 -12.88 -2.07 5.18
N PHE A 96 -12.20 -2.95 4.46
CA PHE A 96 -10.90 -3.49 4.84
C PHE A 96 -9.83 -3.07 3.83
N ALA A 97 -9.28 -1.88 4.01
CA ALA A 97 -8.36 -1.27 3.04
C ALA A 97 -6.92 -1.80 3.11
N ASN A 98 -6.51 -2.35 4.24
CA ASN A 98 -5.13 -2.76 4.48
C ASN A 98 -5.01 -4.28 4.51
N ALA A 99 -4.02 -4.82 3.79
CA ALA A 99 -3.68 -6.24 3.88
C ALA A 99 -3.29 -6.62 5.31
N GLY A 100 -3.68 -7.81 5.74
CA GLY A 100 -3.45 -8.28 7.10
C GLY A 100 -4.47 -9.33 7.53
N THR A 101 -4.35 -9.79 8.78
CA THR A 101 -5.36 -10.66 9.40
C THR A 101 -6.06 -9.88 10.49
N VAL A 102 -7.39 -9.83 10.43
CA VAL A 102 -8.25 -9.17 11.42
C VAL A 102 -9.05 -10.26 12.15
N PRO A 103 -8.54 -10.77 13.29
CA PRO A 103 -9.31 -11.65 14.15
C PRO A 103 -10.40 -10.86 14.90
N TYR A 104 -11.54 -11.50 15.11
CA TYR A 104 -12.68 -10.91 15.79
C TYR A 104 -13.48 -11.96 16.56
N TYR A 105 -14.28 -11.50 17.52
CA TYR A 105 -15.09 -12.34 18.40
C TYR A 105 -16.39 -11.65 18.79
N CYS A 106 -17.32 -12.43 19.33
CA CYS A 106 -18.49 -11.90 20.03
C CYS A 106 -18.17 -11.77 21.53
N THR A 107 -18.38 -10.59 22.12
CA THR A 107 -17.91 -10.25 23.48
C THR A 107 -18.58 -11.04 24.60
N VAL A 108 -19.74 -11.64 24.34
CA VAL A 108 -20.49 -12.45 25.34
C VAL A 108 -20.36 -13.95 25.12
N HIS A 109 -19.88 -14.39 23.95
CA HIS A 109 -19.82 -15.81 23.57
C HIS A 109 -18.40 -16.25 23.15
N GLY A 110 -17.43 -15.35 23.19
CA GLY A 110 -16.05 -15.59 22.84
C GLY A 110 -15.12 -14.59 23.52
N ALA A 111 -13.84 -14.69 23.19
CA ALA A 111 -12.78 -13.80 23.67
C ALA A 111 -11.65 -13.70 22.62
N PRO A 112 -10.75 -12.71 22.73
CA PRO A 112 -9.61 -12.58 21.82
C PRO A 112 -8.75 -13.84 21.72
N GLY A 113 -8.05 -13.99 20.62
CA GLY A 113 -7.20 -15.16 20.35
C GLY A 113 -7.97 -16.38 19.83
N GLY A 114 -9.19 -16.18 19.30
CA GLY A 114 -9.99 -17.24 18.69
C GLY A 114 -10.74 -18.13 19.69
N ILE A 115 -11.08 -17.60 20.87
CA ILE A 115 -11.79 -18.35 21.90
C ILE A 115 -13.30 -18.25 21.67
N GLY A 116 -14.01 -19.38 21.69
CA GLY A 116 -15.47 -19.43 21.59
C GLY A 116 -15.98 -18.92 20.23
N MET A 117 -17.07 -18.14 20.26
CA MET A 117 -17.63 -17.51 19.07
C MET A 117 -16.66 -16.45 18.53
N SER A 118 -15.85 -16.88 17.57
CA SER A 118 -14.75 -16.10 16.98
C SER A 118 -14.58 -16.41 15.49
N GLY A 119 -13.90 -15.52 14.79
CA GLY A 119 -13.57 -15.65 13.39
C GLY A 119 -12.36 -14.79 13.02
N LYS A 120 -11.97 -14.84 11.74
CA LYS A 120 -10.95 -13.95 11.19
C LYS A 120 -11.24 -13.61 9.74
N ILE A 121 -10.90 -12.38 9.38
CA ILE A 121 -10.81 -11.92 8.00
C ILE A 121 -9.33 -11.87 7.63
N VAL A 122 -8.95 -12.60 6.58
CA VAL A 122 -7.64 -12.47 5.94
C VAL A 122 -7.82 -11.52 4.77
N VAL A 123 -7.34 -10.30 4.92
CA VAL A 123 -7.29 -9.29 3.85
C VAL A 123 -6.02 -9.55 3.06
N GLN A 124 -6.15 -10.16 1.90
CA GLN A 124 -5.07 -10.23 0.93
C GLN A 124 -4.81 -8.82 0.42
N GLY A 125 -3.54 -8.46 0.19
CA GLY A 125 -3.30 -7.33 -0.69
C GLY A 125 -3.91 -7.65 -2.05
N GLY A 126 -4.57 -6.69 -2.70
CA GLY A 126 -4.83 -6.80 -4.13
C GLY A 126 -3.52 -7.12 -4.89
N PRO A 127 -3.55 -7.53 -6.17
CA PRO A 127 -2.33 -7.79 -6.92
C PRO A 127 -1.38 -6.62 -6.72
N ALA A 128 -0.25 -6.89 -6.05
CA ALA A 128 0.67 -5.85 -5.64
C ALA A 128 1.11 -5.11 -6.91
N PHE A 129 1.10 -3.78 -6.88
CA PHE A 129 1.49 -2.97 -8.03
C PHE A 129 2.82 -3.49 -8.59
N SER A 130 2.83 -3.94 -9.85
CA SER A 130 4.05 -4.46 -10.46
C SER A 130 4.96 -3.29 -10.80
N ILE A 131 6.20 -3.31 -10.33
CA ILE A 131 7.17 -2.24 -10.58
C ILE A 131 7.70 -2.36 -12.02
N GLY A 132 7.03 -1.67 -12.94
CA GLY A 132 7.42 -1.54 -14.35
C GLY A 132 8.44 -0.42 -14.63
N SER A 133 8.82 -0.21 -15.90
CA SER A 133 9.69 0.91 -16.28
C SER A 133 9.03 2.28 -16.02
N ALA A 134 7.70 2.32 -15.95
CA ALA A 134 6.95 3.52 -15.64
C ALA A 134 7.08 3.99 -14.18
N VAL A 135 7.83 3.31 -13.30
CA VAL A 135 8.14 3.89 -11.98
C VAL A 135 9.34 4.85 -12.04
N SER A 136 10.16 4.76 -13.09
CA SER A 136 11.27 5.70 -13.31
C SER A 136 10.78 7.14 -13.45
N GLY A 137 11.49 8.10 -12.87
CA GLY A 137 11.11 9.51 -12.87
C GLY A 137 11.36 10.19 -11.53
N ASN A 138 10.83 11.39 -11.37
CA ASN A 138 10.94 12.16 -10.13
C ASN A 138 9.69 11.97 -9.27
N TRP A 139 9.89 11.84 -7.97
CA TRP A 139 8.87 11.60 -6.95
C TRP A 139 9.10 12.53 -5.76
N TYR A 140 8.03 13.00 -5.14
CA TYR A 140 8.12 13.94 -4.01
C TYR A 140 6.92 13.80 -3.08
N ASN A 141 6.98 14.45 -1.91
CA ASN A 141 5.81 14.61 -1.06
C ASN A 141 5.25 16.04 -1.24
N PRO A 142 4.00 16.22 -1.70
CA PRO A 142 3.43 17.56 -1.90
C PRO A 142 3.36 18.41 -0.63
N ALA A 143 3.17 17.81 0.54
CA ALA A 143 3.18 18.51 1.82
C ALA A 143 4.59 18.91 2.28
N GLN A 144 5.64 18.45 1.60
CA GLN A 144 7.04 18.78 1.87
C GLN A 144 7.81 19.13 0.59
N SER A 145 7.18 19.93 -0.29
CA SER A 145 7.81 20.37 -1.54
C SER A 145 9.18 21.05 -1.29
N GLY A 146 10.17 20.73 -2.11
CA GLY A 146 11.55 21.24 -2.00
C GLY A 146 12.63 20.17 -1.90
N HIS A 147 12.24 18.91 -1.66
CA HIS A 147 13.12 17.74 -1.69
C HIS A 147 12.40 16.56 -2.36
N GLY A 148 13.13 15.53 -2.76
CA GLY A 148 12.51 14.39 -3.43
C GLY A 148 13.50 13.41 -4.05
N PHE A 149 12.94 12.42 -4.73
CA PHE A 149 13.66 11.30 -5.28
C PHE A 149 13.64 11.34 -6.80
N GLN A 150 14.75 10.97 -7.42
CA GLN A 150 14.76 10.43 -8.77
C GLN A 150 14.93 8.91 -8.68
N LEU A 151 14.06 8.17 -9.35
CA LEU A 151 14.13 6.71 -9.46
C LEU A 151 14.42 6.31 -10.90
N GLU A 152 15.23 5.28 -11.09
CA GLU A 152 15.52 4.70 -12.40
C GLU A 152 15.58 3.18 -12.33
N LYS A 153 14.61 2.52 -12.97
CA LYS A 153 14.65 1.07 -13.19
C LYS A 153 15.72 0.74 -14.23
N VAL A 154 16.81 0.15 -13.76
CA VAL A 154 17.98 -0.18 -14.58
C VAL A 154 17.73 -1.45 -15.40
N ASN A 155 17.08 -2.44 -14.80
CA ASN A 155 16.72 -3.71 -15.44
C ASN A 155 15.50 -4.33 -14.73
N ASP A 156 15.22 -5.62 -14.94
CA ASP A 156 14.02 -6.27 -14.39
C ASP A 156 14.01 -6.41 -12.87
N THR A 157 15.16 -6.34 -12.22
CA THR A 157 15.27 -6.53 -10.77
C THR A 157 15.88 -5.33 -10.07
N THR A 158 16.61 -4.46 -10.77
CA THR A 158 17.44 -3.43 -10.14
C THR A 158 16.91 -2.03 -10.41
N VAL A 159 16.91 -1.21 -9.36
CA VAL A 159 16.54 0.22 -9.42
C VAL A 159 17.60 1.05 -8.68
N THR A 160 17.91 2.23 -9.22
CA THR A 160 18.67 3.26 -8.50
C THR A 160 17.74 4.35 -7.97
N ALA A 161 18.15 4.98 -6.87
CA ALA A 161 17.49 6.15 -6.32
C ALA A 161 18.51 7.24 -5.99
N PHE A 162 18.13 8.48 -6.25
CA PHE A 162 18.83 9.68 -5.81
C PHE A 162 17.87 10.52 -4.99
N TRP A 163 18.11 10.64 -3.68
CA TRP A 163 17.34 11.53 -2.82
C TRP A 163 18.06 12.86 -2.69
N PHE A 164 17.47 13.90 -3.26
CA PHE A 164 17.89 15.28 -3.08
C PHE A 164 17.21 15.83 -1.83
N THR A 165 17.97 16.03 -0.73
CA THR A 165 17.41 16.39 0.58
C THR A 165 18.38 17.26 1.40
N PHE A 166 18.10 17.40 2.70
CA PHE A 166 18.88 18.18 3.65
C PHE A 166 19.27 17.34 4.88
N ASP A 167 20.43 17.61 5.46
CA ASP A 167 20.79 17.06 6.77
C ASP A 167 20.20 17.90 7.92
N ALA A 168 20.35 17.44 9.17
CA ALA A 168 19.80 18.12 10.35
C ALA A 168 20.31 19.55 10.58
N ASN A 169 21.40 19.96 9.90
CA ASN A 169 21.92 21.33 9.95
C ASN A 169 21.40 22.20 8.79
N GLY A 170 20.55 21.65 7.91
CA GLY A 170 20.01 22.35 6.74
C GLY A 170 20.94 22.38 5.53
N ASN A 171 22.03 21.59 5.50
CA ASN A 171 22.89 21.51 4.32
C ASN A 171 22.25 20.61 3.26
N GLN A 172 22.31 21.01 1.99
CA GLN A 172 21.91 20.16 0.87
C GLN A 172 22.82 18.93 0.76
N VAL A 173 22.21 17.76 0.59
CA VAL A 173 22.88 16.46 0.51
C VAL A 173 22.15 15.56 -0.49
N TRP A 174 22.91 14.70 -1.16
CA TRP A 174 22.35 13.66 -2.01
C TRP A 174 22.63 12.30 -1.39
N ILE A 175 21.58 11.48 -1.26
CA ILE A 175 21.68 10.08 -0.82
C ILE A 175 21.45 9.21 -2.04
N LEU A 176 22.37 8.28 -2.29
CA LEU A 176 22.36 7.41 -3.45
C LEU A 176 22.04 6.00 -3.00
N GLY A 177 21.02 5.39 -3.59
CA GLY A 177 20.58 4.03 -3.30
C GLY A 177 20.63 3.13 -4.53
N VAL A 178 21.00 1.87 -4.33
CA VAL A 178 20.81 0.80 -5.30
C VAL A 178 20.10 -0.33 -4.59
N GLY A 179 19.06 -0.86 -5.21
CA GLY A 179 18.27 -1.92 -4.60
C GLY A 179 17.56 -2.82 -5.58
N GLN A 180 16.85 -3.79 -5.00
CA GLN A 180 16.17 -4.85 -5.73
C GLN A 180 14.65 -4.73 -5.62
N ILE A 181 13.97 -5.06 -6.70
CA ILE A 181 12.51 -5.16 -6.75
C ILE A 181 12.11 -6.46 -6.06
N VAL A 182 11.24 -6.35 -5.05
CA VAL A 182 10.63 -7.46 -4.32
C VAL A 182 9.13 -7.18 -4.27
N ASP A 183 8.36 -7.91 -5.08
CA ASP A 183 6.93 -7.65 -5.30
C ASP A 183 6.65 -6.19 -5.73
N ASN A 184 5.90 -5.42 -4.93
CA ASN A 184 5.64 -3.99 -5.14
C ASN A 184 6.60 -3.08 -4.36
N ARG A 185 7.73 -3.62 -3.90
CA ARG A 185 8.72 -2.90 -3.11
C ARG A 185 10.05 -2.80 -3.82
N ILE A 186 10.82 -1.81 -3.42
CA ILE A 186 12.23 -1.71 -3.76
C ILE A 186 13.02 -1.59 -2.48
N GLU A 187 13.85 -2.59 -2.19
CA GLU A 187 14.70 -2.62 -1.00
C GLU A 187 16.12 -2.22 -1.37
N MET A 188 16.61 -1.11 -0.80
CA MET A 188 17.86 -0.47 -1.20
C MET A 188 18.83 -0.31 -0.02
N GLN A 189 20.11 -0.48 -0.31
CA GLN A 189 21.20 0.06 0.51
C GLN A 189 21.59 1.43 -0.03
N ALA A 190 21.84 2.37 0.87
CA ALA A 190 22.09 3.76 0.53
C ALA A 190 23.38 4.30 1.14
N VAL A 191 24.06 5.13 0.37
CA VAL A 191 25.30 5.82 0.73
C VAL A 191 25.14 7.32 0.57
N LYS A 192 26.01 8.08 1.22
CA LYS A 192 26.05 9.55 1.14
C LYS A 192 27.43 10.01 0.73
N SER A 193 27.59 10.43 -0.52
CA SER A 193 28.88 10.92 -1.04
C SER A 193 29.33 12.20 -0.33
N ARG A 194 30.61 12.30 0.04
CA ARG A 194 31.21 13.47 0.71
C ARG A 194 32.64 13.74 0.22
N GLY A 195 33.13 14.95 0.52
CA GLY A 195 34.51 15.39 0.25
C GLY A 195 34.72 16.08 -1.10
N GLY A 196 33.73 16.03 -2.00
CA GLY A 196 33.81 16.70 -3.30
C GLY A 196 33.80 18.22 -3.22
N ARG A 197 34.49 18.86 -4.17
CA ARG A 197 34.47 20.31 -4.42
C ARG A 197 34.18 20.56 -5.90
N PHE A 198 33.63 21.74 -6.21
CA PHE A 198 33.34 22.10 -7.60
C PHE A 198 34.65 22.26 -8.42
N PRO A 199 34.70 21.81 -9.68
CA PRO A 199 35.83 22.04 -10.57
C PRO A 199 36.20 23.55 -10.63
N PRO A 200 37.50 23.91 -10.65
CA PRO A 200 38.65 23.03 -10.87
C PRO A 200 39.19 22.35 -9.60
N ASN A 201 38.63 22.61 -8.41
CA ASN A 201 39.16 22.12 -7.13
C ASN A 201 38.75 20.67 -6.81
N PHE A 202 38.20 19.93 -7.77
CA PHE A 202 37.78 18.55 -7.58
C PHE A 202 39.01 17.65 -7.47
N ASP A 203 39.07 16.88 -6.38
CA ASP A 203 40.10 15.86 -6.15
C ASP A 203 39.40 14.52 -5.90
N PRO A 204 39.51 13.53 -6.80
CA PRO A 204 38.84 12.24 -6.65
C PRO A 204 39.33 11.47 -5.42
N THR A 205 40.53 11.75 -4.90
CA THR A 205 41.06 11.07 -3.71
C THR A 205 40.37 11.49 -2.41
N GLN A 206 39.66 12.62 -2.42
CA GLN A 206 38.91 13.12 -1.27
C GLN A 206 37.48 12.55 -1.21
N ILE A 207 37.05 11.80 -2.23
CA ILE A 207 35.68 11.29 -2.31
C ILE A 207 35.52 10.03 -1.46
N THR A 208 34.53 10.06 -0.57
CA THR A 208 34.11 8.89 0.23
C THR A 208 32.61 8.67 0.10
N ASN A 209 32.18 7.42 0.24
CA ASN A 209 30.77 7.00 0.20
C ASN A 209 30.42 6.20 1.46
N PRO A 210 30.43 6.83 2.66
CA PRO A 210 30.00 6.16 3.88
C PRO A 210 28.57 5.60 3.75
N PRO A 211 28.27 4.46 4.38
CA PRO A 211 26.90 3.95 4.51
C PRO A 211 26.01 5.02 5.15
N TRP A 212 24.87 5.28 4.52
CA TRP A 212 23.84 6.15 5.08
C TRP A 212 22.74 5.34 5.76
N GLY A 213 22.39 4.17 5.21
CA GLY A 213 21.35 3.31 5.75
C GLY A 213 20.57 2.57 4.67
N THR A 214 19.29 2.29 4.92
CA THR A 214 18.39 1.60 4.00
C THR A 214 17.21 2.48 3.58
N LEU A 215 16.72 2.24 2.38
CA LEU A 215 15.49 2.81 1.84
C LEU A 215 14.60 1.66 1.37
N THR A 216 13.32 1.69 1.73
CA THR A 216 12.31 0.77 1.20
C THR A 216 11.18 1.56 0.56
N PHE A 217 11.09 1.51 -0.75
CA PHE A 217 9.97 2.08 -1.50
C PHE A 217 8.85 1.06 -1.61
N THR A 218 7.59 1.48 -1.51
CA THR A 218 6.41 0.65 -1.75
C THR A 218 5.44 1.41 -2.63
N PHE A 219 5.00 0.80 -3.72
CA PHE A 219 4.10 1.43 -4.68
C PHE A 219 2.71 0.82 -4.61
N THR A 220 1.70 1.68 -4.76
CA THR A 220 0.29 1.30 -4.79
C THR A 220 -0.36 1.66 -6.13
N SER A 221 0.25 2.57 -6.91
CA SER A 221 -0.16 2.89 -8.27
C SER A 221 0.99 3.54 -9.05
N CYS A 222 0.74 3.88 -10.31
CA CYS A 222 1.65 4.66 -11.16
C CYS A 222 2.06 6.02 -10.57
N ASN A 223 1.21 6.59 -9.72
CA ASN A 223 1.33 7.98 -9.28
C ASN A 223 1.44 8.10 -7.76
N ALA A 224 1.35 6.98 -7.03
CA ALA A 224 1.36 6.95 -5.58
C ALA A 224 2.25 5.83 -5.03
N GLY A 225 3.04 6.18 -4.04
CA GLY A 225 3.86 5.26 -3.27
C GLY A 225 4.25 5.84 -1.93
N SER A 226 5.16 5.17 -1.26
CA SER A 226 5.80 5.64 -0.04
C SER A 226 7.24 5.18 0.00
N VAL A 227 8.04 5.84 0.82
CA VAL A 227 9.39 5.42 1.18
C VAL A 227 9.51 5.39 2.69
N SER A 228 10.10 4.33 3.22
CA SER A 228 10.58 4.27 4.60
C SER A 228 12.09 4.18 4.60
N TRP A 229 12.71 4.66 5.67
CA TRP A 229 14.16 4.60 5.82
C TRP A 229 14.58 4.23 7.23
N THR A 230 15.79 3.68 7.32
CA THR A 230 16.56 3.59 8.55
C THR A 230 17.96 4.13 8.26
N SER A 231 18.39 5.18 8.97
CA SER A 231 19.70 5.77 8.82
C SER A 231 20.62 5.42 9.98
N VAL A 232 21.89 5.16 9.66
CA VAL A 232 22.98 5.00 10.65
C VAL A 232 23.78 6.29 10.83
N ASP A 233 23.44 7.33 10.07
CA ASP A 233 24.15 8.60 10.10
C ASP A 233 23.49 9.56 11.12
N PRO A 234 24.23 10.05 12.12
CA PRO A 234 23.66 10.83 13.22
C PRO A 234 23.16 12.22 12.79
N LEU A 235 23.45 12.67 11.56
CA LEU A 235 22.92 13.93 11.03
C LEU A 235 21.51 13.78 10.43
N PHE A 236 20.88 12.60 10.56
CA PHE A 236 19.55 12.31 10.04
C PHE A 236 18.66 11.68 11.11
N THR A 237 17.35 11.83 10.96
CA THR A 237 16.39 11.08 11.76
C THR A 237 16.58 9.59 11.52
N ALA A 238 16.84 8.84 12.60
CA ALA A 238 17.21 7.43 12.55
C ALA A 238 16.22 6.55 11.77
N SER A 239 14.93 6.86 11.81
CA SER A 239 13.91 6.18 11.00
C SER A 239 12.76 7.10 10.66
N GLY A 240 12.12 6.88 9.52
CA GLY A 240 10.91 7.60 9.17
C GLY A 240 10.23 7.06 7.92
N THR A 241 9.12 7.70 7.55
CA THR A 241 8.35 7.40 6.36
C THR A 241 7.88 8.67 5.66
N LEU A 242 7.73 8.61 4.35
CA LEU A 242 7.19 9.67 3.50
C LEU A 242 6.25 9.07 2.46
N ALA A 243 5.05 9.65 2.35
CA ALA A 243 4.21 9.44 1.17
C ALA A 243 4.86 10.12 -0.05
N LEU A 244 4.72 9.51 -1.23
CA LEU A 244 5.30 9.96 -2.48
C LEU A 244 4.24 10.03 -3.57
N GLU A 245 4.29 11.13 -4.33
CA GLU A 245 3.55 11.33 -5.57
C GLU A 245 4.52 11.52 -6.74
N ARG A 246 4.12 11.05 -7.92
CA ARG A 246 4.95 11.12 -9.12
C ARG A 246 4.87 12.50 -9.76
N VAL A 247 6.02 13.06 -10.10
CA VAL A 247 6.16 14.37 -10.76
C VAL A 247 6.34 14.22 -12.26
N THR A 248 7.20 13.29 -12.68
CA THR A 248 7.55 13.14 -14.10
C THR A 248 7.28 11.74 -14.60
N SER A 249 6.94 11.65 -15.88
CA SER A 249 6.84 10.38 -16.60
C SER A 249 7.87 10.30 -17.72
N VAL A 250 8.50 9.13 -17.86
CA VAL A 250 9.45 8.87 -18.95
C VAL A 250 8.65 8.51 -20.20
N GLN A 251 8.86 9.26 -21.28
CA GLN A 251 8.23 8.99 -22.57
C GLN A 251 8.53 7.56 -23.03
N GLY A 252 7.53 6.86 -23.55
CA GLY A 252 7.67 5.48 -24.03
C GLY A 252 7.62 4.40 -22.94
N THR A 253 7.40 4.77 -21.67
CA THR A 253 7.10 3.80 -20.60
C THR A 253 5.58 3.67 -20.40
N THR A 254 5.11 2.46 -20.09
CA THR A 254 3.70 2.18 -19.83
C THR A 254 3.56 1.69 -18.40
N CYS A 255 2.59 2.25 -17.69
CA CYS A 255 2.25 1.76 -16.36
C CYS A 255 1.42 0.47 -16.50
N PRO A 256 1.73 -0.59 -15.73
CA PRO A 256 1.00 -1.85 -15.78
C PRO A 256 -0.44 -1.73 -15.28
#